data_AF-A0A239QZ85-F1
#
_entry.id   AF-A0A239QZ85-F1
#
_cell.length_a   1.000
_cell.length_b   1.000
_cell.length_c   1.000
_cell.angle_alpha   90.00
_cell.angle_beta   90.00
_cell.angle_gamma   90.00
#
_symmetry.space_group_name_H-M   'P 1'
#
loop_
_entity.id
_entity.type
_entity.pdbx_description
1 polymer ?
#
loop_
_entity_poly.entity_id
_entity_poly.type
_entity_poly.pdbx_seq_one_letter_code
_entity_poly.pdbx_strand_id
1 'polypeptide(L)'
;MKLNTLTLFLLLTCTWLTATAQDNVNTKFGKPTKEEMQMTVYAPEPDAEAVVLCRLTDVEYTVQTDGYLVDYREKIRIKILKPEGAKYANITIPYYIIQQGEERTYASRVALRPQHINLSGAVSAAMDETSGIIVESIVSNYIHEGIENIKATAFNMVGGKMTKTKLKQTDIVQEQVDGENWQARFTVPDVHEGTVIEYEYTRHSELFYRLHDWQAQCEIPVAYAHLDMTIPRHLLFNIEQHGKQRLVGTQNDVTMKYKLESDPLAAPSSVMAYHYTFTGKDLKGIAKEPNVCTTDYTGITAELSSFSLRSTAPTNYANTWEHVDELLMADDDLGKRMKDQSPLYEQLKAENIQTIANEQERAAAVCRLVFNRVKWNGKYGLWARDTHETLQKGEGNNADVNMLLLQTLRDAGLKVNIVVLRQRDLGALPMNFPTISKLTTYIVSIKTRNAGTVYIDASSPEGKLNTLPELLQVERAHPVGYPSTAPWSNLQKAVRPAK
;
A
#
# COMPACT_ATOMS: atom_id res chain seq x y z
N MET A 1 -38.20 -73.84 22.98
CA MET A 1 -38.56 -72.69 23.84
C MET A 1 -38.22 -71.41 23.08
N LYS A 2 -39.12 -70.42 23.13
CA LYS A 2 -39.21 -69.27 22.23
C LYS A 2 -37.99 -68.34 22.29
N LEU A 3 -37.68 -67.77 21.13
CA LEU A 3 -36.79 -66.63 20.91
C LEU A 3 -37.32 -65.42 21.69
N ASN A 4 -36.48 -64.73 22.47
CA ASN A 4 -36.81 -63.43 23.06
C ASN A 4 -35.79 -62.38 22.60
N THR A 5 -36.31 -61.44 21.83
CA THR A 5 -35.73 -60.22 21.31
C THR A 5 -35.45 -59.22 22.43
N LEU A 6 -34.26 -59.22 23.04
CA LEU A 6 -33.82 -58.07 23.86
C LEU A 6 -32.32 -58.07 24.24
N THR A 7 -31.39 -58.19 23.29
CA THR A 7 -29.98 -57.81 23.56
C THR A 7 -29.20 -57.51 22.27
N LEU A 8 -29.75 -56.62 21.45
CA LEU A 8 -29.01 -56.02 20.32
C LEU A 8 -29.29 -54.52 20.29
N PHE A 9 -29.06 -53.85 21.42
CA PHE A 9 -29.28 -52.41 21.59
C PHE A 9 -28.22 -51.83 22.53
N LEU A 10 -26.94 -52.08 22.26
CA LEU A 10 -25.86 -51.37 22.96
C LEU A 10 -24.53 -51.40 22.19
N LEU A 11 -24.55 -51.02 20.91
CA LEU A 11 -23.33 -50.82 20.12
C LEU A 11 -23.55 -49.80 18.98
N LEU A 12 -24.36 -48.77 19.25
CA LEU A 12 -24.76 -47.78 18.25
C LEU A 12 -24.89 -46.38 18.86
N THR A 13 -23.93 -45.97 19.69
CA THR A 13 -23.76 -44.56 20.09
C THR A 13 -22.28 -44.29 20.32
N CYS A 14 -21.70 -43.49 19.42
CA CYS A 14 -20.40 -42.79 19.48
C CYS A 14 -19.55 -42.94 18.22
N THR A 15 -20.17 -42.89 17.04
CA THR A 15 -19.54 -42.16 15.93
C THR A 15 -19.95 -40.71 16.07
N TRP A 16 -19.14 -39.93 16.79
CA TRP A 16 -19.12 -38.50 16.60
C TRP A 16 -18.74 -38.27 15.13
N LEU A 17 -19.74 -38.03 14.28
CA LEU A 17 -19.48 -37.33 13.03
C LEU A 17 -18.98 -35.95 13.43
N THR A 18 -17.67 -35.77 13.47
CA THR A 18 -17.10 -34.46 13.16
C THR A 18 -17.41 -34.23 11.69
N ALA A 19 -18.63 -33.77 11.41
CA ALA A 19 -18.88 -33.04 10.18
C ALA A 19 -17.93 -31.85 10.27
N THR A 20 -16.79 -31.93 9.57
CA THR A 20 -16.07 -30.72 9.22
C THR A 20 -17.07 -29.89 8.43
N ALA A 21 -17.60 -28.84 9.05
CA ALA A 21 -18.28 -27.80 8.31
C ALA A 21 -17.25 -27.31 7.29
N GLN A 22 -17.33 -27.80 6.06
CA GLN A 22 -16.83 -27.03 4.94
C GLN A 22 -17.70 -25.78 4.96
N ASP A 23 -17.13 -24.68 5.44
CA ASP A 23 -17.80 -23.39 5.48
C ASP A 23 -18.34 -23.09 4.08
N ASN A 24 -19.67 -23.20 3.92
CA ASN A 24 -20.36 -22.98 2.66
C ASN A 24 -20.44 -21.48 2.36
N VAL A 25 -19.29 -20.85 2.14
CA VAL A 25 -19.23 -19.45 1.72
C VAL A 25 -19.75 -19.37 0.28
N ASN A 26 -20.77 -18.55 0.06
CA ASN A 26 -21.32 -18.32 -1.27
C ASN A 26 -20.42 -17.37 -2.08
N THR A 27 -19.46 -17.93 -2.82
CA THR A 27 -18.58 -17.16 -3.71
C THR A 27 -19.22 -16.79 -5.06
N LYS A 28 -20.49 -17.18 -5.31
CA LYS A 28 -21.19 -16.93 -6.57
C LYS A 28 -21.91 -15.59 -6.56
N PHE A 29 -21.30 -14.59 -7.19
CA PHE A 29 -21.87 -13.26 -7.38
C PHE A 29 -23.10 -13.29 -8.32
N GLY A 30 -23.98 -12.31 -8.13
CA GLY A 30 -25.26 -12.17 -8.81
C GLY A 30 -26.41 -12.99 -8.21
N LYS A 31 -26.10 -13.84 -7.21
CA LYS A 31 -27.05 -14.77 -6.58
C LYS A 31 -26.82 -14.87 -5.06
N PRO A 32 -27.10 -13.80 -4.29
CA PRO A 32 -27.19 -13.91 -2.84
C PRO A 32 -28.15 -15.04 -2.42
N THR A 33 -27.76 -15.80 -1.42
CA THR A 33 -28.59 -16.87 -0.84
C THR A 33 -29.75 -16.29 -0.06
N LYS A 34 -30.76 -17.12 0.22
CA LYS A 34 -31.90 -16.70 1.05
C LYS A 34 -31.43 -16.36 2.46
N GLU A 35 -30.46 -17.10 2.97
CA GLU A 35 -29.85 -16.91 4.29
C GLU A 35 -29.15 -15.54 4.38
N GLU A 36 -28.34 -15.17 3.39
CA GLU A 36 -27.70 -13.84 3.32
C GLU A 36 -28.76 -12.72 3.23
N MET A 37 -29.80 -12.91 2.43
CA MET A 37 -30.90 -11.95 2.28
C MET A 37 -31.71 -11.77 3.57
N GLN A 38 -31.92 -12.85 4.33
CA GLN A 38 -32.70 -12.84 5.58
C GLN A 38 -31.86 -12.57 6.84
N MET A 39 -30.54 -12.48 6.71
CA MET A 39 -29.64 -12.12 7.81
C MET A 39 -30.03 -10.76 8.39
N THR A 40 -30.23 -10.70 9.69
CA THR A 40 -30.50 -9.45 10.44
C THR A 40 -29.40 -9.15 11.46
N VAL A 41 -28.60 -10.15 11.83
CA VAL A 41 -27.49 -10.04 12.78
C VAL A 41 -26.34 -10.91 12.28
N TYR A 42 -25.11 -10.42 12.42
CA TYR A 42 -23.91 -11.22 12.23
C TYR A 42 -23.42 -11.75 13.58
N ALA A 43 -23.57 -13.06 13.82
CA ALA A 43 -23.38 -13.64 15.15
C ALA A 43 -22.00 -13.37 15.81
N PRO A 44 -20.87 -13.37 15.08
CA PRO A 44 -19.57 -13.03 15.67
C PRO A 44 -19.45 -11.58 16.14
N GLU A 45 -20.21 -10.65 15.55
CA GLU A 45 -20.25 -9.23 15.94
C GLU A 45 -21.70 -8.69 15.85
N PRO A 46 -22.55 -8.97 16.86
CA PRO A 46 -23.98 -8.68 16.79
C PRO A 46 -24.33 -7.19 16.65
N ASP A 47 -23.41 -6.31 17.05
CA ASP A 47 -23.59 -4.87 17.00
C ASP A 47 -23.16 -4.24 15.67
N ALA A 48 -22.61 -5.01 14.73
CA ALA A 48 -22.14 -4.50 13.45
C ALA A 48 -23.27 -3.86 12.62
N GLU A 49 -22.99 -2.71 12.03
CA GLU A 49 -23.91 -1.99 11.13
C GLU A 49 -24.04 -2.69 9.76
N ALA A 50 -22.98 -3.39 9.35
CA ALA A 50 -22.89 -4.19 8.15
C ALA A 50 -21.81 -5.27 8.30
N VAL A 51 -21.79 -6.24 7.41
CA VAL A 51 -20.75 -7.29 7.33
C VAL A 51 -20.36 -7.53 5.88
N VAL A 52 -19.05 -7.64 5.61
CA VAL A 52 -18.56 -8.18 4.34
C VAL A 52 -18.74 -9.69 4.40
N LEU A 53 -19.70 -10.20 3.64
CA LEU A 53 -19.98 -11.63 3.55
C LEU A 53 -18.87 -12.37 2.78
N CYS A 54 -18.31 -11.71 1.77
CA CYS A 54 -17.27 -12.28 0.93
C CYS A 54 -16.47 -11.17 0.24
N ARG A 55 -15.13 -11.21 0.35
CA ARG A 55 -14.18 -10.44 -0.45
C ARG A 55 -13.29 -11.41 -1.23
N LEU A 56 -13.30 -11.31 -2.55
CA LEU A 56 -12.49 -12.11 -3.45
C LEU A 56 -11.62 -11.18 -4.28
N THR A 57 -10.33 -11.43 -4.29
CA THR A 57 -9.35 -10.66 -5.07
C THR A 57 -8.51 -11.64 -5.88
N ASP A 58 -8.61 -11.55 -7.20
CA ASP A 58 -7.77 -12.30 -8.13
C ASP A 58 -6.68 -11.35 -8.68
N VAL A 59 -5.41 -11.72 -8.56
CA VAL A 59 -4.27 -10.96 -9.06
C VAL A 59 -3.52 -11.77 -10.11
N GLU A 60 -3.58 -11.32 -11.36
CA GLU A 60 -2.99 -12.01 -12.50
C GLU A 60 -2.04 -11.11 -13.27
N TYR A 61 -0.90 -11.67 -13.68
CA TYR A 61 0.00 -11.04 -14.63
C TYR A 61 -0.40 -11.44 -16.05
N THR A 62 -0.58 -10.44 -16.90
CA THR A 62 -0.76 -10.58 -18.34
C THR A 62 0.54 -10.16 -19.02
N VAL A 63 1.09 -11.03 -19.87
CA VAL A 63 2.26 -10.70 -20.70
C VAL A 63 1.81 -9.81 -21.85
N GLN A 64 2.43 -8.65 -22.00
CA GLN A 64 2.25 -7.70 -23.10
C GLN A 64 3.52 -7.59 -23.94
N THR A 65 3.43 -7.00 -25.12
CA THR A 65 4.54 -6.87 -26.10
C THR A 65 5.77 -6.18 -25.50
N ASP A 66 5.57 -5.32 -24.52
CA ASP A 66 6.58 -4.53 -23.87
C ASP A 66 6.80 -4.96 -22.40
N GLY A 67 6.15 -6.00 -21.87
CA GLY A 67 6.25 -6.32 -20.43
C GLY A 67 5.05 -6.98 -19.79
N TYR A 68 4.62 -6.46 -18.63
CA TYR A 68 3.54 -7.03 -17.83
C TYR A 68 2.51 -5.98 -17.46
N LEU A 69 1.24 -6.37 -17.63
CA LEU A 69 0.12 -5.74 -16.97
C LEU A 69 -0.30 -6.61 -15.78
N VAL A 70 -0.60 -5.99 -14.64
CA VAL A 70 -1.19 -6.68 -13.50
C VAL A 70 -2.66 -6.33 -13.39
N ASP A 71 -3.51 -7.34 -13.49
CA ASP A 71 -4.95 -7.22 -13.32
C ASP A 71 -5.33 -7.62 -11.90
N TYR A 72 -5.98 -6.71 -11.18
CA TYR A 72 -6.66 -7.01 -9.91
C TYR A 72 -8.15 -7.05 -10.18
N ARG A 73 -8.77 -8.22 -10.05
CA ARG A 73 -10.22 -8.38 -10.17
C ARG A 73 -10.80 -8.51 -8.78
N GLU A 74 -11.58 -7.51 -8.40
CA GLU A 74 -12.09 -7.35 -7.05
C GLU A 74 -13.59 -7.63 -7.05
N LYS A 75 -14.05 -8.48 -6.13
CA LYS A 75 -15.47 -8.79 -5.92
C LYS A 75 -15.80 -8.76 -4.44
N ILE A 76 -16.74 -7.90 -4.05
CA ILE A 76 -17.13 -7.72 -2.66
C ILE A 76 -18.65 -7.83 -2.51
N ARG A 77 -19.09 -8.66 -1.55
CA ARG A 77 -20.49 -8.73 -1.10
C ARG A 77 -20.61 -8.22 0.32
N ILE A 78 -21.51 -7.27 0.55
CA ILE A 78 -21.78 -6.66 1.85
C ILE A 78 -23.24 -6.87 2.21
N LYS A 79 -23.53 -7.23 3.45
CA LYS A 79 -24.87 -7.21 4.02
C LYS A 79 -25.03 -6.00 4.93
N ILE A 80 -26.06 -5.19 4.68
CA ILE A 80 -26.45 -4.09 5.57
C ILE A 80 -27.36 -4.64 6.66
N LEU A 81 -26.98 -4.45 7.92
CA LEU A 81 -27.66 -5.00 9.10
C LEU A 81 -28.46 -3.93 9.85
N LYS A 82 -28.03 -2.67 9.79
CA LYS A 82 -28.66 -1.51 10.45
C LYS A 82 -28.76 -0.32 9.48
N PRO A 83 -29.64 0.67 9.72
CA PRO A 83 -29.78 1.84 8.84
C PRO A 83 -28.48 2.63 8.64
N GLU A 84 -27.65 2.75 9.69
CA GLU A 84 -26.35 3.44 9.66
C GLU A 84 -25.37 2.80 8.67
N GLY A 85 -25.52 1.49 8.42
CA GLY A 85 -24.70 0.73 7.48
C GLY A 85 -24.90 1.15 6.01
N ALA A 86 -25.95 1.91 5.68
CA ALA A 86 -26.15 2.43 4.33
C ALA A 86 -24.96 3.26 3.82
N LYS A 87 -24.14 3.84 4.71
CA LYS A 87 -22.91 4.57 4.34
C LYS A 87 -21.91 3.69 3.56
N TYR A 88 -21.90 2.37 3.78
CA TYR A 88 -21.03 1.42 3.07
C TYR A 88 -21.46 1.17 1.61
N ALA A 89 -22.55 1.79 1.16
CA ALA A 89 -22.92 1.86 -0.26
C ALA A 89 -22.11 2.90 -1.05
N ASN A 90 -21.37 3.79 -0.39
CA ASN A 90 -20.50 4.77 -1.05
C ASN A 90 -19.11 4.14 -1.23
N ILE A 91 -18.76 3.78 -2.46
CA ILE A 91 -17.48 3.15 -2.79
C ILE A 91 -16.55 4.22 -3.36
N THR A 92 -15.30 4.23 -2.89
CA THR A 92 -14.19 5.02 -3.47
C THR A 92 -13.01 4.10 -3.72
N ILE A 93 -12.50 4.10 -4.95
CA ILE A 93 -11.38 3.26 -5.40
C ILE A 93 -10.25 4.20 -5.84
N PRO A 94 -9.18 4.37 -5.06
CA PRO A 94 -8.03 5.18 -5.45
C PRO A 94 -7.18 4.45 -6.49
N TYR A 95 -6.59 5.20 -7.43
CA TYR A 95 -5.65 4.69 -8.43
C TYR A 95 -4.73 5.81 -8.94
N TYR A 96 -3.70 5.46 -9.70
CA TYR A 96 -2.70 6.43 -10.16
C TYR A 96 -2.72 6.60 -11.68
N ILE A 97 -2.69 7.85 -12.17
CA ILE A 97 -2.41 8.17 -13.58
C ILE A 97 -1.32 9.23 -13.60
N ILE A 98 -0.17 8.91 -14.19
CA ILE A 98 0.89 9.90 -14.47
C ILE A 98 0.66 10.46 -15.88
N GLN A 99 0.67 11.78 -16.11
CA GLN A 99 0.45 12.31 -17.46
C GLN A 99 1.75 12.31 -18.30
N GLN A 100 1.65 11.95 -19.59
CA GLN A 100 2.80 11.97 -20.51
C GLN A 100 3.40 13.38 -20.61
N GLY A 101 4.72 13.51 -20.42
CA GLY A 101 5.45 14.79 -20.43
C GLY A 101 5.82 15.36 -19.05
N GLU A 102 5.27 14.82 -17.96
CA GLU A 102 5.70 15.15 -16.58
C GLU A 102 6.83 14.22 -16.06
N GLU A 103 7.43 13.42 -16.96
CA GLU A 103 8.41 12.35 -16.70
C GLU A 103 9.67 12.77 -15.92
N ARG A 104 9.96 14.08 -15.84
CA ARG A 104 11.10 14.61 -15.06
C ARG A 104 10.77 14.97 -13.61
N THR A 105 9.50 14.93 -13.22
CA THR A 105 9.05 15.38 -11.90
C THR A 105 8.26 14.27 -11.24
N TYR A 106 8.92 13.15 -10.91
CA TYR A 106 8.31 12.08 -10.12
C TYR A 106 7.78 12.64 -8.80
N ALA A 107 6.46 12.79 -8.67
CA ALA A 107 5.76 13.15 -7.44
C ALA A 107 5.04 11.93 -6.84
N SER A 108 5.46 10.72 -7.21
CA SER A 108 5.01 9.47 -6.59
C SER A 108 5.16 9.57 -5.07
N ARG A 109 4.11 9.21 -4.32
CA ARG A 109 4.13 9.09 -2.85
C ARG A 109 5.02 7.94 -2.35
N VAL A 110 5.72 7.26 -3.25
CA VAL A 110 6.47 6.01 -3.03
C VAL A 110 7.84 6.08 -3.71
N ALA A 111 8.90 5.66 -3.01
CA ALA A 111 10.33 5.82 -3.35
C ALA A 111 10.90 5.14 -4.61
N LEU A 112 10.11 4.43 -5.41
CA LEU A 112 10.64 3.74 -6.59
C LEU A 112 10.52 4.62 -7.83
N ARG A 113 11.64 5.20 -8.26
CA ARG A 113 11.79 5.77 -9.61
C ARG A 113 12.11 4.66 -10.61
N PRO A 114 11.52 4.68 -11.83
CA PRO A 114 11.85 3.74 -12.91
C PRO A 114 13.34 3.61 -13.18
N GLN A 115 14.12 4.70 -13.03
CA GLN A 115 15.58 4.68 -13.20
C GLN A 115 16.35 3.76 -12.23
N HIS A 116 15.75 3.38 -11.09
CA HIS A 116 16.34 2.43 -10.14
C HIS A 116 15.99 0.98 -10.46
N ILE A 117 15.07 0.75 -11.40
CA ILE A 117 14.65 -0.57 -11.85
C ILE A 117 14.97 -0.66 -13.34
N ASN A 118 16.21 -1.02 -13.67
CA ASN A 118 16.63 -1.27 -15.06
C ASN A 118 15.96 -2.57 -15.57
N LEU A 119 14.64 -2.52 -15.74
CA LEU A 119 13.77 -3.62 -16.17
C LEU A 119 13.79 -3.79 -17.68
N SER A 120 14.30 -2.81 -18.44
CA SER A 120 14.29 -2.78 -19.90
C SER A 120 15.02 -3.97 -20.52
N GLY A 121 16.28 -4.17 -20.15
CA GLY A 121 17.08 -5.30 -20.62
C GLY A 121 16.62 -6.64 -20.07
N ALA A 122 15.99 -6.62 -18.89
CA ALA A 122 15.53 -7.81 -18.17
C ALA A 122 14.23 -8.36 -18.77
N VAL A 123 13.23 -7.51 -18.99
CA VAL A 123 11.97 -7.86 -19.65
C VAL A 123 12.22 -8.20 -21.12
N SER A 124 13.04 -7.41 -21.83
CA SER A 124 13.42 -7.70 -23.22
C SER A 124 14.12 -9.06 -23.35
N ALA A 125 15.07 -9.41 -22.48
CA ALA A 125 15.71 -10.74 -22.48
C ALA A 125 14.75 -11.89 -22.12
N ALA A 126 13.74 -11.64 -21.28
CA ALA A 126 12.73 -12.65 -20.91
C ALA A 126 11.83 -12.99 -22.11
N MET A 127 11.50 -11.96 -22.90
CA MET A 127 10.72 -12.09 -24.12
C MET A 127 11.57 -12.67 -25.26
N ASP A 128 12.87 -12.34 -25.31
CA ASP A 128 13.85 -12.84 -26.28
C ASP A 128 14.03 -14.37 -26.22
N GLU A 129 14.04 -14.98 -25.02
CA GLU A 129 14.08 -16.46 -24.88
C GLU A 129 12.88 -17.18 -25.51
N THR A 130 11.78 -16.47 -25.80
CA THR A 130 10.56 -17.05 -26.39
C THR A 130 10.36 -16.67 -27.86
N SER A 131 10.87 -15.53 -28.34
CA SER A 131 10.61 -15.01 -29.70
C SER A 131 11.84 -14.53 -30.51
N GLY A 132 13.05 -14.48 -29.95
CA GLY A 132 14.29 -14.17 -30.70
C GLY A 132 14.38 -12.75 -31.27
N ILE A 133 13.67 -11.77 -30.71
CA ILE A 133 13.70 -10.37 -31.13
C ILE A 133 14.06 -9.51 -29.91
N ILE A 134 15.25 -8.92 -29.94
CA ILE A 134 15.72 -7.94 -28.96
C ILE A 134 15.05 -6.61 -29.28
N VAL A 135 14.20 -6.11 -28.37
CA VAL A 135 13.70 -4.73 -28.43
C VAL A 135 14.35 -3.95 -27.29
N GLU A 136 15.33 -3.10 -27.62
CA GLU A 136 16.07 -2.25 -26.67
C GLU A 136 15.25 -1.08 -26.11
N SER A 137 14.00 -0.88 -26.56
CA SER A 137 13.14 0.25 -26.17
C SER A 137 11.96 -0.21 -25.32
N ILE A 138 12.21 -0.61 -24.08
CA ILE A 138 11.12 -1.02 -23.17
C ILE A 138 11.40 -0.38 -21.81
N VAL A 139 10.38 0.11 -21.11
CA VAL A 139 10.43 0.79 -19.78
C VAL A 139 10.62 2.32 -19.78
N SER A 140 10.07 3.04 -20.77
CA SER A 140 9.78 4.47 -20.58
C SER A 140 8.31 4.79 -20.30
N ASN A 141 7.38 3.84 -20.47
CA ASN A 141 5.94 4.16 -20.54
C ASN A 141 5.05 3.49 -19.48
N TYR A 142 5.61 2.72 -18.53
CA TYR A 142 4.82 1.93 -17.55
C TYR A 142 4.55 2.67 -16.25
N ILE A 143 3.50 3.48 -16.24
CA ILE A 143 3.21 4.36 -15.12
C ILE A 143 1.72 4.58 -14.87
N HIS A 144 0.84 3.88 -15.59
CA HIS A 144 -0.59 4.11 -15.49
C HIS A 144 -1.33 2.96 -14.80
N GLU A 145 -2.33 3.34 -14.02
CA GLU A 145 -3.38 2.45 -13.57
C GLU A 145 -4.72 2.91 -14.14
N GLY A 146 -5.59 1.94 -14.42
CA GLY A 146 -6.97 2.17 -14.83
C GLY A 146 -7.93 1.38 -13.97
N ILE A 147 -9.08 1.98 -13.64
CA ILE A 147 -10.22 1.26 -13.04
C ILE A 147 -11.30 1.10 -14.10
N GLU A 148 -11.62 -0.15 -14.39
CA GLU A 148 -12.61 -0.53 -15.39
C GLU A 148 -13.59 -1.58 -14.86
N ASN A 149 -14.55 -1.96 -15.70
CA ASN A 149 -15.49 -3.04 -15.44
C ASN A 149 -16.28 -2.88 -14.12
N ILE A 150 -16.48 -1.65 -13.67
CA ILE A 150 -17.22 -1.33 -12.45
C ILE A 150 -18.68 -1.76 -12.63
N LYS A 151 -19.13 -2.66 -11.76
CA LYS A 151 -20.54 -3.05 -11.63
C LYS A 151 -20.91 -3.08 -10.16
N ALA A 152 -22.10 -2.60 -9.83
CA ALA A 152 -22.67 -2.79 -8.51
C ALA A 152 -24.17 -3.08 -8.61
N THR A 153 -24.68 -3.85 -7.65
CA THR A 153 -26.08 -4.24 -7.56
C THR A 153 -26.51 -4.30 -6.10
N ALA A 154 -27.61 -3.62 -5.78
CA ALA A 154 -28.35 -3.84 -4.54
C ALA A 154 -29.39 -4.94 -4.76
N PHE A 155 -29.54 -5.81 -3.77
CA PHE A 155 -30.53 -6.87 -3.71
C PHE A 155 -31.42 -6.63 -2.50
N ASN A 156 -32.72 -6.56 -2.74
CA ASN A 156 -33.74 -6.27 -1.74
C ASN A 156 -34.85 -7.32 -1.78
N MET A 157 -35.60 -7.46 -0.69
CA MET A 157 -36.77 -8.32 -0.64
C MET A 157 -38.04 -7.47 -0.69
N VAL A 158 -38.84 -7.61 -1.76
CA VAL A 158 -40.13 -6.93 -1.93
C VAL A 158 -41.22 -7.99 -2.12
N GLY A 159 -42.18 -8.04 -1.20
CA GLY A 159 -43.27 -9.03 -1.26
C GLY A 159 -42.78 -10.48 -1.25
N GLY A 160 -41.70 -10.78 -0.51
CA GLY A 160 -41.10 -12.12 -0.44
C GLY A 160 -40.30 -12.54 -1.67
N LYS A 161 -40.11 -11.65 -2.64
CA LYS A 161 -39.28 -11.89 -3.84
C LYS A 161 -38.05 -10.98 -3.83
N MET A 162 -36.93 -11.52 -4.29
CA MET A 162 -35.70 -10.75 -4.45
C MET A 162 -35.81 -9.83 -5.67
N THR A 163 -35.64 -8.53 -5.47
CA THR A 163 -35.50 -7.50 -6.50
C THR A 163 -34.03 -7.08 -6.60
N LYS A 164 -33.62 -6.55 -7.77
CA LYS A 164 -32.26 -6.11 -8.03
C LYS A 164 -32.26 -4.70 -8.59
N THR A 165 -31.45 -3.83 -8.03
CA THR A 165 -31.24 -2.45 -8.50
C THR A 165 -29.77 -2.30 -8.89
N LYS A 166 -29.50 -2.09 -10.18
CA LYS A 166 -28.14 -1.98 -10.72
C LYS A 166 -27.66 -0.54 -10.71
N LEU A 167 -26.37 -0.34 -10.41
CA LEU A 167 -25.66 0.91 -10.66
C LEU A 167 -25.71 1.26 -12.16
N LYS A 168 -26.01 2.52 -12.49
CA LYS A 168 -25.91 3.01 -13.86
C LYS A 168 -24.49 3.49 -14.11
N GLN A 169 -23.99 3.29 -15.34
CA GLN A 169 -22.65 3.74 -15.71
C GLN A 169 -22.51 5.27 -15.63
N THR A 170 -23.61 6.02 -15.82
CA THR A 170 -23.65 7.48 -15.66
C THR A 170 -23.47 7.97 -14.23
N ASP A 171 -23.61 7.07 -13.25
CA ASP A 171 -23.52 7.41 -11.81
C ASP A 171 -22.11 7.16 -11.27
N ILE A 172 -21.17 6.73 -12.13
CA ILE A 172 -19.76 6.55 -11.80
C ILE A 172 -19.01 7.84 -12.12
N VAL A 173 -18.29 8.36 -11.14
CA VAL A 173 -17.43 9.53 -11.28
C VAL A 173 -15.97 9.08 -11.19
N GLN A 174 -15.18 9.38 -12.22
CA GLN A 174 -13.73 9.23 -12.20
C GLN A 174 -13.11 10.62 -12.32
N GLU A 175 -12.25 10.97 -11.36
CA GLU A 175 -11.66 12.31 -11.31
C GLU A 175 -10.26 12.32 -10.71
N GLN A 176 -9.48 13.33 -11.08
CA GLN A 176 -8.19 13.63 -10.49
C GLN A 176 -8.40 14.28 -9.12
N VAL A 177 -7.77 13.72 -8.09
CA VAL A 177 -7.82 14.24 -6.72
C VAL A 177 -6.69 15.23 -6.48
N ASP A 178 -5.46 14.80 -6.79
CA ASP A 178 -4.26 15.63 -6.67
C ASP A 178 -3.08 15.00 -7.43
N GLY A 179 -2.47 15.76 -8.34
CA GLY A 179 -1.34 15.30 -9.14
C GLY A 179 -1.65 13.96 -9.82
N GLU A 180 -0.82 12.95 -9.57
CA GLU A 180 -0.99 11.61 -10.14
C GLU A 180 -2.11 10.79 -9.48
N ASN A 181 -2.71 11.27 -8.38
CA ASN A 181 -3.74 10.54 -7.64
C ASN A 181 -5.12 10.77 -8.25
N TRP A 182 -5.78 9.67 -8.63
CA TRP A 182 -7.14 9.62 -9.15
C TRP A 182 -8.02 8.75 -8.27
N GLN A 183 -9.33 8.90 -8.43
CA GLN A 183 -10.31 8.05 -7.76
C GLN A 183 -11.52 7.78 -8.63
N ALA A 184 -12.05 6.56 -8.52
CA ALA A 184 -13.37 6.19 -9.03
C ALA A 184 -14.35 6.13 -7.86
N ARG A 185 -15.49 6.80 -7.98
CA ARG A 185 -16.53 6.86 -6.95
C ARG A 185 -17.90 6.55 -7.50
N PHE A 186 -18.68 5.82 -6.72
CA PHE A 186 -20.08 5.54 -7.02
C PHE A 186 -20.83 5.21 -5.73
N THR A 187 -22.14 5.41 -5.76
CA THR A 187 -23.05 5.01 -4.68
C THR A 187 -23.98 3.92 -5.21
N VAL A 188 -24.03 2.77 -4.53
CA VAL A 188 -24.98 1.72 -4.90
C VAL A 188 -26.40 2.21 -4.60
N PRO A 189 -27.31 2.22 -5.59
CA PRO A 189 -28.67 2.74 -5.41
C PRO A 189 -29.53 1.79 -4.58
N ASP A 190 -30.61 2.31 -4.00
CA ASP A 190 -31.64 1.51 -3.30
C ASP A 190 -31.07 0.67 -2.14
N VAL A 191 -30.12 1.24 -1.39
CA VAL A 191 -29.55 0.61 -0.20
C VAL A 191 -30.26 1.08 1.06
N HIS A 192 -30.70 0.13 1.87
CA HIS A 192 -31.30 0.35 3.18
C HIS A 192 -30.98 -0.85 4.10
N GLU A 193 -31.51 -0.85 5.33
CA GLU A 193 -31.39 -1.99 6.24
C GLU A 193 -31.90 -3.28 5.56
N GLY A 194 -31.13 -4.36 5.68
CA GLY A 194 -31.45 -5.65 5.08
C GLY A 194 -30.99 -5.82 3.62
N THR A 195 -30.53 -4.77 2.95
CA THR A 195 -29.98 -4.86 1.58
C THR A 195 -28.70 -5.72 1.56
N VAL A 196 -28.57 -6.56 0.54
CA VAL A 196 -27.27 -7.14 0.15
C VAL A 196 -26.73 -6.33 -1.01
N ILE A 197 -25.50 -5.84 -0.89
CA ILE A 197 -24.76 -5.14 -1.93
C ILE A 197 -23.74 -6.11 -2.52
N GLU A 198 -23.63 -6.14 -3.84
CA GLU A 198 -22.47 -6.70 -4.53
C GLU A 198 -21.85 -5.64 -5.42
N TYR A 199 -20.53 -5.53 -5.40
CA TYR A 199 -19.80 -4.75 -6.40
C TYR A 199 -18.53 -5.46 -6.86
N GLU A 200 -18.16 -5.20 -8.09
CA GLU A 200 -16.95 -5.69 -8.72
C GLU A 200 -16.30 -4.60 -9.58
N TYR A 201 -14.98 -4.66 -9.71
CA TYR A 201 -14.19 -3.82 -10.61
C TYR A 201 -12.89 -4.52 -10.99
N THR A 202 -12.26 -4.03 -12.06
CA THR A 202 -10.90 -4.44 -12.44
C THR A 202 -9.97 -3.24 -12.32
N ARG A 203 -8.83 -3.43 -11.66
CA ARG A 203 -7.69 -2.51 -11.77
C ARG A 203 -6.69 -3.09 -12.75
N HIS A 204 -6.36 -2.32 -13.77
CA HIS A 204 -5.23 -2.58 -14.65
C HIS A 204 -4.04 -1.76 -14.16
N SER A 205 -2.89 -2.39 -13.95
CA SER A 205 -1.70 -1.75 -13.40
C SER A 205 -0.46 -2.11 -14.20
N GLU A 206 0.13 -1.11 -14.84
CA GLU A 206 1.43 -1.20 -15.50
C GLU A 206 2.61 -1.28 -14.51
N LEU A 207 2.36 -0.98 -13.23
CA LEU A 207 3.34 -1.05 -12.15
C LEU A 207 3.57 -2.49 -11.69
N PHE A 208 3.91 -3.39 -12.60
CA PHE A 208 4.00 -4.84 -12.34
C PHE A 208 5.05 -5.25 -11.31
N TYR A 209 6.02 -4.37 -11.04
CA TYR A 209 7.05 -4.51 -10.02
C TYR A 209 6.59 -4.01 -8.64
N ARG A 210 5.41 -3.41 -8.54
CA ARG A 210 4.83 -2.84 -7.32
C ARG A 210 3.42 -3.38 -7.11
N LEU A 211 3.33 -4.51 -6.42
CA LEU A 211 2.03 -5.05 -6.02
C LEU A 211 1.37 -4.18 -4.94
N HIS A 212 0.06 -4.01 -5.06
CA HIS A 212 -0.75 -3.33 -4.04
C HIS A 212 -0.78 -4.13 -2.75
N ASP A 213 -0.82 -3.42 -1.62
CA ASP A 213 -1.13 -4.06 -0.35
C ASP A 213 -2.58 -4.55 -0.39
N TRP A 214 -2.79 -5.83 -0.14
CA TRP A 214 -4.12 -6.42 -0.08
C TRP A 214 -4.64 -6.41 1.34
N GLN A 215 -5.81 -5.79 1.55
CA GLN A 215 -6.46 -5.75 2.85
C GLN A 215 -7.54 -6.82 2.93
N ALA A 216 -7.36 -7.81 3.79
CA ALA A 216 -8.37 -8.83 4.06
C ALA A 216 -9.45 -8.30 5.02
N GLN A 217 -9.02 -7.50 6.00
CA GLN A 217 -9.85 -6.88 7.03
C GLN A 217 -10.26 -5.45 6.62
N CYS A 218 -11.32 -4.92 7.23
CA CYS A 218 -11.75 -3.53 7.04
C CYS A 218 -12.54 -3.00 8.24
N GLU A 219 -13.21 -1.85 8.07
CA GLU A 219 -13.96 -1.17 9.13
C GLU A 219 -15.06 -2.04 9.77
N ILE A 220 -15.73 -2.84 8.94
CA ILE A 220 -16.77 -3.79 9.34
C ILE A 220 -16.23 -5.22 9.36
N PRO A 221 -16.87 -6.14 10.12
CA PRO A 221 -16.52 -7.55 10.09
C PRO A 221 -16.45 -8.11 8.67
N VAL A 222 -15.51 -9.03 8.45
CA VAL A 222 -15.36 -9.76 7.20
C VAL A 222 -15.47 -11.25 7.49
N ALA A 223 -16.60 -11.83 7.09
CA ALA A 223 -16.87 -13.26 7.28
C ALA A 223 -15.90 -14.13 6.47
N TYR A 224 -15.60 -13.71 5.24
CA TYR A 224 -14.67 -14.41 4.37
C TYR A 224 -13.90 -13.45 3.46
N ALA A 225 -12.57 -13.60 3.44
CA ALA A 225 -11.68 -12.91 2.53
C ALA A 225 -10.75 -13.94 1.85
N HIS A 226 -10.56 -13.81 0.54
CA HIS A 226 -9.68 -14.68 -0.22
C HIS A 226 -8.90 -13.88 -1.27
N LEU A 227 -7.58 -14.02 -1.22
CA LEU A 227 -6.65 -13.56 -2.24
C LEU A 227 -6.15 -14.78 -3.00
N ASP A 228 -6.27 -14.73 -4.33
CA ASP A 228 -5.65 -15.67 -5.26
C ASP A 228 -4.71 -14.87 -6.17
N MET A 229 -3.42 -15.21 -6.19
CA MET A 229 -2.41 -14.44 -6.88
C MET A 229 -1.42 -15.35 -7.61
N THR A 230 -1.21 -15.09 -8.90
CA THR A 230 -0.24 -15.83 -9.72
C THR A 230 0.86 -14.91 -10.24
N ILE A 231 2.09 -15.11 -9.77
CA ILE A 231 3.25 -14.26 -10.12
C ILE A 231 4.27 -15.07 -10.94
N PRO A 232 4.73 -14.57 -12.11
CA PRO A 232 5.82 -15.20 -12.87
C PRO A 232 7.08 -15.40 -12.02
N ARG A 233 7.70 -16.59 -12.09
CA ARG A 233 8.81 -16.99 -11.18
C ARG A 233 10.06 -16.13 -11.29
N HIS A 234 10.27 -15.44 -12.40
CA HIS A 234 11.40 -14.51 -12.58
C HIS A 234 11.19 -13.17 -11.86
N LEU A 235 9.97 -12.88 -11.39
CA LEU A 235 9.66 -11.75 -10.50
C LEU A 235 9.60 -12.27 -9.06
N LEU A 236 10.71 -12.16 -8.33
CA LEU A 236 10.79 -12.62 -6.96
C LEU A 236 10.28 -11.53 -6.03
N PHE A 237 9.16 -11.79 -5.36
CA PHE A 237 8.59 -10.90 -4.35
C PHE A 237 8.86 -11.44 -2.95
N ASN A 238 9.28 -10.56 -2.05
CA ASN A 238 9.12 -10.76 -0.62
C ASN A 238 7.65 -10.52 -0.26
N ILE A 239 7.00 -11.48 0.37
CA ILE A 239 5.57 -11.40 0.76
C ILE A 239 5.48 -11.52 2.27
N GLU A 240 4.77 -10.59 2.91
CA GLU A 240 4.55 -10.56 4.35
C GLU A 240 3.06 -10.42 4.66
N GLN A 241 2.60 -11.22 5.62
CA GLN A 241 1.33 -10.99 6.28
C GLN A 241 1.50 -9.97 7.41
N HIS A 242 0.62 -8.98 7.47
CA HIS A 242 0.53 -8.03 8.58
C HIS A 242 -0.84 -8.10 9.28
N GLY A 243 -1.01 -7.34 10.36
CA GLY A 243 -2.21 -7.31 11.20
C GLY A 243 -2.29 -8.44 12.22
N LYS A 244 -3.33 -8.41 13.06
CA LYS A 244 -3.44 -9.27 14.26
C LYS A 244 -4.07 -10.64 14.01
N GLN A 245 -4.93 -10.77 13.00
CA GLN A 245 -5.60 -12.03 12.71
C GLN A 245 -4.82 -12.83 11.67
N ARG A 246 -4.77 -14.15 11.82
CA ARG A 246 -3.99 -15.01 10.92
C ARG A 246 -4.74 -15.27 9.62
N LEU A 247 -4.03 -15.23 8.49
CA LEU A 247 -4.51 -15.77 7.22
C LEU A 247 -3.95 -17.18 7.01
N VAL A 248 -4.76 -18.07 6.46
CA VAL A 248 -4.30 -19.39 6.02
C VAL A 248 -3.80 -19.24 4.58
N GLY A 249 -2.50 -19.42 4.36
CA GLY A 249 -1.89 -19.27 3.05
C GLY A 249 -1.26 -20.53 2.49
N THR A 250 -1.20 -20.63 1.17
CA THR A 250 -0.48 -21.68 0.43
C THR A 250 0.39 -21.06 -0.66
N GLN A 251 1.50 -21.73 -0.99
CA GLN A 251 2.33 -21.41 -2.15
C GLN A 251 2.56 -22.68 -2.95
N ASN A 252 2.26 -22.65 -4.25
CA ASN A 252 2.48 -23.77 -5.16
C ASN A 252 3.19 -23.30 -6.44
N ASP A 253 3.92 -24.21 -7.06
CA ASP A 253 4.47 -24.01 -8.39
C ASP A 253 3.42 -24.32 -9.46
N VAL A 254 3.18 -23.39 -10.38
CA VAL A 254 2.22 -23.55 -11.47
C VAL A 254 2.81 -23.10 -12.81
N THR A 255 2.17 -23.52 -13.90
CA THR A 255 2.48 -23.04 -15.24
C THR A 255 1.45 -22.01 -15.66
N MET A 256 1.89 -20.76 -15.82
CA MET A 256 1.08 -19.68 -16.39
C MET A 256 1.15 -19.77 -17.92
N LYS A 257 0.00 -19.67 -18.58
CA LYS A 257 -0.10 -19.62 -20.05
C LYS A 257 -0.41 -18.20 -20.48
N TYR A 258 0.22 -17.75 -21.58
CA TYR A 258 -0.01 -16.43 -22.16
C TYR A 258 0.00 -16.49 -23.68
N LYS A 259 -0.59 -15.49 -24.33
CA LYS A 259 -0.48 -15.29 -25.78
C LYS A 259 0.22 -13.96 -26.01
N LEU A 260 1.20 -13.94 -26.91
CA LEU A 260 1.83 -12.71 -27.33
C LEU A 260 0.88 -11.95 -28.25
N GLU A 261 0.70 -10.65 -28.00
CA GLU A 261 -0.15 -9.79 -28.84
C GLU A 261 0.38 -9.67 -30.27
N SER A 262 1.70 -9.81 -30.45
CA SER A 262 2.38 -9.77 -31.75
C SER A 262 2.01 -10.93 -32.68
N ASP A 263 1.48 -12.04 -32.14
CA ASP A 263 0.95 -13.15 -32.94
C ASP A 263 -0.30 -13.77 -32.28
N PRO A 264 -1.50 -13.20 -32.53
CA PRO A 264 -2.76 -13.69 -31.95
C PRO A 264 -3.13 -15.12 -32.37
N LEU A 265 -2.52 -15.62 -33.47
CA LEU A 265 -2.75 -16.95 -34.03
C LEU A 265 -1.77 -17.99 -33.48
N ALA A 266 -0.69 -17.58 -32.79
CA ALA A 266 0.25 -18.48 -32.16
C ALA A 266 -0.39 -19.33 -31.04
N ALA A 267 0.18 -20.52 -30.84
CA ALA A 267 -0.12 -21.33 -29.66
C ALA A 267 0.28 -20.55 -28.39
N PRO A 268 -0.49 -20.64 -27.29
CA PRO A 268 -0.15 -19.95 -26.05
C PRO A 268 1.21 -20.45 -25.53
N SER A 269 2.11 -19.52 -25.30
CA SER A 269 3.38 -19.74 -24.63
C SER A 269 3.15 -19.96 -23.13
N SER A 270 4.17 -20.42 -22.42
CA SER A 270 4.06 -20.71 -20.99
C SER A 270 5.28 -20.30 -20.19
N VAL A 271 5.05 -19.76 -19.00
CA VAL A 271 6.09 -19.40 -18.04
C VAL A 271 5.81 -20.08 -16.70
N MET A 272 6.88 -20.41 -15.97
CA MET A 272 6.75 -20.90 -14.60
C MET A 272 6.33 -19.76 -13.68
N ALA A 273 5.43 -20.02 -12.75
CA ALA A 273 4.89 -19.05 -11.83
C ALA A 273 4.72 -19.64 -10.43
N TYR A 274 4.66 -18.75 -9.44
CA TYR A 274 4.21 -19.06 -8.09
C TYR A 274 2.74 -18.68 -7.96
N HIS A 275 1.94 -19.63 -7.50
CA HIS A 275 0.54 -19.44 -7.13
C HIS A 275 0.43 -19.32 -5.61
N TYR A 276 -0.06 -18.17 -5.15
CA TYR A 276 -0.30 -17.88 -3.75
C TYR A 276 -1.80 -17.82 -3.49
N THR A 277 -2.23 -18.41 -2.39
CA THR A 277 -3.57 -18.14 -1.84
C THR A 277 -3.44 -17.66 -0.41
N PHE A 278 -4.34 -16.76 0.01
CA PHE A 278 -4.49 -16.35 1.40
C PHE A 278 -5.96 -16.24 1.76
N THR A 279 -6.39 -16.94 2.81
CA THR A 279 -7.78 -16.99 3.25
C THR A 279 -7.93 -16.52 4.69
N GLY A 280 -8.81 -15.55 4.91
CA GLY A 280 -9.25 -15.10 6.23
C GLY A 280 -10.72 -15.48 6.47
N LYS A 281 -11.02 -15.88 7.70
CA LYS A 281 -12.39 -16.19 8.16
C LYS A 281 -12.66 -15.46 9.45
N ASP A 282 -13.89 -14.96 9.61
CA ASP A 282 -14.35 -14.24 10.79
C ASP A 282 -13.36 -13.14 11.24
N LEU A 283 -12.90 -12.33 10.28
CA LEU A 283 -12.05 -11.19 10.57
C LEU A 283 -12.89 -10.10 11.21
N LYS A 284 -12.40 -9.54 12.32
CA LYS A 284 -13.13 -8.56 13.10
C LYS A 284 -13.22 -7.22 12.38
N GLY A 285 -14.28 -6.44 12.61
CA GLY A 285 -14.28 -5.03 12.24
C GLY A 285 -13.24 -4.25 13.04
N ILE A 286 -12.52 -3.33 12.39
CA ILE A 286 -11.67 -2.35 13.07
C ILE A 286 -12.15 -0.96 12.65
N ALA A 287 -12.93 -0.33 13.53
CA ALA A 287 -13.44 1.02 13.33
C ALA A 287 -12.32 1.98 12.91
N LYS A 288 -12.60 2.82 11.93
CA LYS A 288 -11.64 3.81 11.45
C LYS A 288 -11.54 4.95 12.46
N GLU A 289 -10.55 4.88 13.34
CA GLU A 289 -10.18 5.97 14.25
C GLU A 289 -8.95 6.72 13.72
N PRO A 290 -8.73 8.01 14.11
CA PRO A 290 -7.57 8.78 13.67
C PRO A 290 -6.22 8.06 13.89
N ASN A 291 -6.13 7.27 14.97
CA ASN A 291 -4.93 6.56 15.35
C ASN A 291 -4.75 5.20 14.64
N VAL A 292 -5.72 4.69 13.86
CA VAL A 292 -5.60 3.37 13.23
C VAL A 292 -4.70 3.45 12.00
N CYS A 293 -3.66 2.63 11.98
CA CYS A 293 -2.76 2.47 10.85
C CYS A 293 -3.29 1.40 9.89
N THR A 294 -3.08 1.56 8.58
CA THR A 294 -3.57 0.59 7.59
C THR A 294 -3.02 -0.83 7.80
N THR A 295 -1.86 -0.99 8.45
CA THR A 295 -1.31 -2.30 8.83
C THR A 295 -1.90 -2.91 10.10
N ASP A 296 -2.74 -2.18 10.84
CA ASP A 296 -3.52 -2.76 11.95
C ASP A 296 -4.58 -3.74 11.40
N TYR A 297 -5.05 -3.48 10.18
CA TYR A 297 -5.85 -4.42 9.41
C TYR A 297 -5.01 -5.62 8.98
N THR A 298 -5.61 -6.79 9.05
CA THR A 298 -5.03 -8.03 8.53
C THR A 298 -4.97 -7.98 7.01
N GLY A 299 -3.79 -8.25 6.44
CA GLY A 299 -3.54 -8.14 5.01
C GLY A 299 -2.21 -8.72 4.56
N ILE A 300 -1.91 -8.54 3.28
CA ILE A 300 -0.69 -8.99 2.61
C ILE A 300 0.01 -7.80 1.97
N THR A 301 1.30 -7.65 2.23
CA THR A 301 2.19 -6.68 1.59
C THR A 301 3.28 -7.41 0.83
N ALA A 302 3.64 -6.90 -0.35
CA ALA A 302 4.71 -7.45 -1.17
C ALA A 302 5.69 -6.37 -1.66
N GLU A 303 6.96 -6.75 -1.82
CA GLU A 303 8.05 -5.96 -2.41
C GLU A 303 8.83 -6.83 -3.40
N LEU A 304 9.11 -6.30 -4.59
CA LEU A 304 9.99 -6.98 -5.54
C LEU A 304 11.43 -7.00 -4.97
N SER A 305 11.94 -8.18 -4.64
CA SER A 305 13.30 -8.34 -4.13
C SER A 305 14.30 -8.46 -5.27
N SER A 306 13.94 -9.23 -6.30
CA SER A 306 14.82 -9.52 -7.41
C SER A 306 14.07 -9.85 -8.70
N PHE A 307 14.72 -9.53 -9.81
CA PHE A 307 14.36 -10.03 -11.13
C PHE A 307 15.46 -11.00 -11.61
N SER A 308 15.10 -12.21 -12.02
CA SER A 308 16.06 -13.19 -12.52
C SER A 308 15.51 -14.02 -13.67
N LEU A 309 16.23 -14.03 -14.80
CA LEU A 309 16.01 -15.01 -15.85
C LEU A 309 16.94 -16.22 -15.67
N ARG A 310 16.69 -17.29 -16.41
CA ARG A 310 17.52 -18.50 -16.35
C ARG A 310 18.93 -18.27 -16.91
N SER A 311 19.11 -17.31 -17.81
CA SER A 311 20.36 -17.02 -18.51
C SER A 311 21.14 -15.82 -17.95
N THR A 312 20.55 -15.01 -17.06
CA THR A 312 21.15 -13.79 -16.53
C THR A 312 21.38 -13.86 -15.03
N ALA A 313 22.39 -13.13 -14.54
CA ALA A 313 22.55 -12.94 -13.11
C ALA A 313 21.33 -12.18 -12.53
N PRO A 314 20.82 -12.57 -11.34
CA PRO A 314 19.71 -11.85 -10.72
C PRO A 314 20.02 -10.37 -10.54
N THR A 315 19.11 -9.50 -10.99
CA THR A 315 19.11 -8.08 -10.61
C THR A 315 18.41 -7.97 -9.26
N ASN A 316 19.10 -7.42 -8.27
CA ASN A 316 18.60 -7.23 -6.91
C ASN A 316 18.18 -5.78 -6.70
N TYR A 317 17.03 -5.54 -6.08
CA TYR A 317 16.48 -4.18 -5.93
C TYR A 317 16.45 -3.70 -4.48
N ALA A 318 16.01 -4.54 -3.54
CA ALA A 318 15.95 -4.20 -2.12
C ALA A 318 16.15 -5.45 -1.27
N ASN A 319 17.41 -5.85 -1.08
CA ASN A 319 17.75 -7.06 -0.34
C ASN A 319 18.27 -6.79 1.09
N THR A 320 18.80 -5.59 1.35
CA THR A 320 19.19 -5.13 2.70
C THR A 320 18.83 -3.67 2.89
N TRP A 321 18.70 -3.22 4.13
CA TRP A 321 18.50 -1.79 4.44
C TRP A 321 19.74 -0.96 4.09
N GLU A 322 20.94 -1.54 4.15
CA GLU A 322 22.16 -0.90 3.65
C GLU A 322 22.06 -0.60 2.14
N HIS A 323 21.53 -1.53 1.36
CA HIS A 323 21.36 -1.30 -0.07
C HIS A 323 20.28 -0.24 -0.34
N VAL A 324 19.19 -0.22 0.45
CA VAL A 324 18.20 0.85 0.39
C VAL A 324 18.86 2.20 0.71
N ASP A 325 19.72 2.28 1.72
CA ASP A 325 20.47 3.49 2.06
C ASP A 325 21.40 3.92 0.91
N GLU A 326 22.11 2.99 0.27
CA GLU A 326 22.95 3.27 -0.90
C GLU A 326 22.14 3.89 -2.04
N LEU A 327 20.97 3.31 -2.36
CA LEU A 327 20.07 3.83 -3.39
C LEU A 327 19.55 5.23 -3.05
N LEU A 328 19.10 5.45 -1.82
CA LEU A 328 18.65 6.76 -1.35
C LEU A 328 19.77 7.80 -1.38
N MET A 329 20.99 7.40 -1.02
CA MET A 329 22.16 8.29 -0.98
C MET A 329 22.76 8.59 -2.36
N ALA A 330 22.48 7.73 -3.35
CA ALA A 330 22.90 7.91 -4.74
C ALA A 330 21.92 8.78 -5.57
N ASP A 331 20.67 8.96 -5.11
CA ASP A 331 19.66 9.74 -5.81
C ASP A 331 19.99 11.25 -5.82
N ASP A 332 19.82 11.88 -6.99
CA ASP A 332 20.15 13.30 -7.23
C ASP A 332 19.25 14.27 -6.44
N ASP A 333 17.99 13.90 -6.20
CA ASP A 333 16.98 14.73 -5.54
C ASP A 333 16.82 14.44 -4.04
N LEU A 334 17.60 13.48 -3.51
CA LEU A 334 17.67 13.17 -2.08
C LEU A 334 19.13 13.17 -1.60
N GLY A 335 19.83 12.05 -1.76
CA GLY A 335 21.15 11.82 -1.17
C GLY A 335 22.25 12.77 -1.62
N LYS A 336 22.32 13.07 -2.92
CA LYS A 336 23.29 14.05 -3.42
C LYS A 336 22.89 15.47 -3.02
N ARG A 337 21.60 15.81 -3.11
CA ARG A 337 21.06 17.11 -2.70
C ARG A 337 21.29 17.44 -1.23
N MET A 338 21.33 16.44 -0.35
CA MET A 338 21.69 16.62 1.06
C MET A 338 23.08 17.24 1.29
N LYS A 339 23.96 17.25 0.27
CA LYS A 339 25.34 17.75 0.36
C LYS A 339 25.48 19.20 -0.16
N ASP A 340 24.48 19.71 -0.87
CA ASP A 340 24.53 21.07 -1.45
C ASP A 340 24.45 22.13 -0.36
N GLN A 341 25.15 23.26 -0.55
CA GLN A 341 25.10 24.40 0.37
C GLN A 341 23.70 25.00 0.42
N SER A 342 23.24 25.35 1.63
CA SER A 342 21.93 25.98 1.79
C SER A 342 21.90 27.36 1.12
N PRO A 343 20.82 27.71 0.40
CA PRO A 343 20.60 29.08 -0.08
C PRO A 343 20.42 30.10 1.06
N LEU A 344 20.30 29.64 2.32
CA LEU A 344 20.20 30.46 3.52
C LEU A 344 21.54 30.66 4.25
N TYR A 345 22.66 30.19 3.68
CA TYR A 345 23.97 30.22 4.34
C TYR A 345 24.41 31.63 4.76
N GLU A 346 24.24 32.62 3.89
CA GLU A 346 24.65 34.00 4.19
C GLU A 346 23.75 34.65 5.27
N GLN A 347 22.44 34.36 5.28
CA GLN A 347 21.56 34.82 6.37
C GLN A 347 21.92 34.15 7.69
N LEU A 348 22.22 32.85 7.68
CA LEU A 348 22.63 32.08 8.85
C LEU A 348 23.92 32.65 9.49
N LYS A 349 24.86 33.12 8.66
CA LYS A 349 26.05 33.87 9.13
C LYS A 349 25.69 35.24 9.69
N ALA A 350 24.89 36.01 8.97
CA ALA A 350 24.49 37.36 9.39
C ALA A 350 23.75 37.36 10.74
N GLU A 351 22.96 36.33 11.01
CA GLU A 351 22.24 36.13 12.27
C GLU A 351 23.10 35.47 13.38
N ASN A 352 24.39 35.19 13.10
CA ASN A 352 25.34 34.54 14.02
C ASN A 352 24.87 33.19 14.60
N ILE A 353 23.98 32.47 13.89
CA ILE A 353 23.37 31.22 14.38
C ILE A 353 24.42 30.15 14.69
N GLN A 354 25.49 30.07 13.89
CA GLN A 354 26.59 29.12 14.07
C GLN A 354 27.28 29.23 15.44
N THR A 355 27.26 30.43 16.03
CA THR A 355 27.94 30.73 17.30
C THR A 355 27.16 30.28 18.53
N ILE A 356 25.88 29.90 18.37
CA ILE A 356 25.04 29.40 19.46
C ILE A 356 25.61 28.08 19.98
N ALA A 357 26.05 28.08 21.25
CA ALA A 357 26.73 26.94 21.86
C ALA A 357 25.80 25.75 22.13
N ASN A 358 24.56 26.01 22.53
CA ASN A 358 23.57 24.97 22.78
C ASN A 358 23.02 24.44 21.45
N GLU A 359 23.26 23.17 21.14
CA GLU A 359 22.87 22.55 19.88
C GLU A 359 21.35 22.57 19.63
N GLN A 360 20.52 22.50 20.69
CA GLN A 360 19.06 22.58 20.55
C GLN A 360 18.59 24.01 20.29
N GLU A 361 19.17 24.99 20.97
CA GLU A 361 18.85 26.41 20.73
C GLU A 361 19.27 26.82 19.32
N ARG A 362 20.43 26.32 18.86
CA ARG A 362 20.92 26.50 17.50
C ARG A 362 19.99 25.87 16.47
N ALA A 363 19.55 24.63 16.71
CA ALA A 363 18.57 23.96 15.85
C ALA A 363 17.25 24.75 15.80
N ALA A 364 16.74 25.21 16.93
CA ALA A 364 15.52 26.01 17.01
C ALA A 364 15.65 27.36 16.27
N ALA A 365 16.83 27.99 16.29
CA ALA A 365 17.10 29.20 15.52
C ALA A 365 17.05 28.94 14.01
N VAL A 366 17.64 27.83 13.55
CA VAL A 366 17.55 27.41 12.14
C VAL A 366 16.10 27.11 11.75
N CYS A 367 15.34 26.40 12.58
CA CYS A 367 13.92 26.14 12.34
C CYS A 367 13.14 27.44 12.12
N ARG A 368 13.33 28.45 13.00
CA ARG A 368 12.70 29.75 12.84
C ARG A 368 13.09 30.43 11.53
N LEU A 369 14.38 30.40 11.16
CA LEU A 369 14.86 30.99 9.91
C LEU A 369 14.19 30.34 8.69
N VAL A 370 14.14 29.00 8.65
CA VAL A 370 13.59 28.26 7.50
C VAL A 370 12.07 28.38 7.42
N PHE A 371 11.36 28.11 8.53
CA PHE A 371 9.89 28.08 8.54
C PHE A 371 9.24 29.47 8.39
N ASN A 372 9.97 30.55 8.66
CA ASN A 372 9.51 31.91 8.33
C ASN A 372 9.59 32.23 6.83
N ARG A 373 10.36 31.45 6.05
CA ARG A 373 10.60 31.70 4.62
C ARG A 373 9.82 30.76 3.72
N VAL A 374 9.63 29.51 4.14
CA VAL A 374 8.97 28.49 3.32
C VAL A 374 7.88 27.80 4.12
N LYS A 375 6.65 27.82 3.58
CA LYS A 375 5.49 27.17 4.18
C LYS A 375 5.31 25.75 3.66
N TRP A 376 4.93 24.84 4.53
CA TRP A 376 4.47 23.51 4.12
C TRP A 376 3.09 23.62 3.45
N ASN A 377 2.92 22.97 2.29
CA ASN A 377 1.70 23.03 1.49
C ASN A 377 0.67 21.91 1.79
N GLY A 378 0.87 21.14 2.85
CA GLY A 378 -0.02 20.04 3.22
C GLY A 378 0.30 18.69 2.58
N LYS A 379 1.28 18.64 1.65
CA LYS A 379 1.65 17.41 0.93
C LYS A 379 2.91 16.77 1.50
N TYR A 380 2.96 15.44 1.43
CA TYR A 380 4.14 14.65 1.79
C TYR A 380 4.82 14.11 0.55
N GLY A 381 6.15 14.06 0.59
CA GLY A 381 6.97 13.45 -0.44
C GLY A 381 8.25 12.88 0.15
N LEU A 382 8.96 12.09 -0.64
CA LEU A 382 10.29 11.60 -0.29
C LEU A 382 11.41 12.39 -0.96
N TRP A 383 11.18 12.90 -2.17
CA TRP A 383 12.15 13.71 -2.90
C TRP A 383 11.81 15.19 -2.79
N ALA A 384 12.86 15.98 -2.64
CA ALA A 384 12.76 17.42 -2.63
C ALA A 384 13.03 17.94 -4.04
N ARG A 385 12.44 19.07 -4.42
CA ARG A 385 12.92 19.94 -5.51
C ARG A 385 14.20 20.67 -5.10
N ASP A 386 14.76 21.48 -6.00
CA ASP A 386 15.90 22.32 -5.70
C ASP A 386 15.58 23.32 -4.56
N THR A 387 16.53 23.55 -3.64
CA THR A 387 16.29 24.37 -2.45
C THR A 387 16.30 25.87 -2.74
N HIS A 388 16.96 26.34 -3.80
CA HIS A 388 16.80 27.73 -4.26
C HIS A 388 15.40 27.93 -4.84
N GLU A 389 14.93 26.99 -5.64
CA GLU A 389 13.57 27.03 -6.20
C GLU A 389 12.51 26.95 -5.08
N THR A 390 12.75 26.14 -4.05
CA THR A 390 11.89 26.07 -2.85
C THR A 390 11.84 27.40 -2.12
N LEU A 391 13.01 28.01 -1.87
CA LEU A 391 13.09 29.30 -1.20
C LEU A 391 12.43 30.42 -2.01
N GLN A 392 12.59 30.39 -3.35
CA GLN A 392 11.98 31.38 -4.25
C GLN A 392 10.45 31.29 -4.24
N LYS A 393 9.88 30.08 -4.26
CA LYS A 393 8.42 29.91 -4.20
C LYS A 393 7.85 30.25 -2.83
N GLY A 394 8.62 30.06 -1.76
CA GLY A 394 8.14 30.31 -0.39
C GLY A 394 7.13 29.27 0.11
N GLU A 395 6.93 28.18 -0.62
CA GLU A 395 6.12 27.03 -0.24
C GLU A 395 6.65 25.73 -0.87
N GLY A 396 6.34 24.59 -0.24
CA GLY A 396 6.73 23.26 -0.74
C GLY A 396 6.07 22.11 0.03
N ASN A 397 6.24 20.88 -0.47
CA ASN A 397 5.88 19.68 0.28
C ASN A 397 6.83 19.48 1.48
N ASN A 398 6.59 18.47 2.33
CA ASN A 398 7.43 18.32 3.51
C ASN A 398 8.90 17.99 3.15
N ALA A 399 9.17 17.24 2.08
CA ALA A 399 10.52 16.94 1.62
C ALA A 399 11.27 18.19 1.14
N ASP A 400 10.61 19.10 0.42
CA ASP A 400 11.18 20.37 -0.04
C ASP A 400 11.68 21.21 1.14
N VAL A 401 10.80 21.40 2.13
CA VAL A 401 11.11 22.20 3.31
C VAL A 401 12.12 21.50 4.21
N ASN A 402 12.01 20.17 4.39
CA ASN A 402 12.96 19.38 5.16
C ASN A 402 14.35 19.36 4.53
N MET A 403 14.46 19.39 3.20
CA MET A 403 15.76 19.46 2.51
C MET A 403 16.44 20.80 2.77
N LEU A 404 15.71 21.91 2.61
CA LEU A 404 16.22 23.25 2.94
C LEU A 404 16.61 23.33 4.43
N LEU A 405 15.79 22.78 5.32
CA LEU A 405 16.07 22.69 6.75
C LEU A 405 17.36 21.89 7.02
N LEU A 406 17.49 20.71 6.40
CA LEU A 406 18.64 19.82 6.55
C LEU A 406 19.94 20.49 6.13
N GLN A 407 19.97 21.08 4.93
CA GLN A 407 21.14 21.79 4.42
C GLN A 407 21.53 22.95 5.36
N THR A 408 20.54 23.71 5.83
CA THR A 408 20.76 24.86 6.73
C THR A 408 21.26 24.43 8.11
N LEU A 409 20.71 23.35 8.68
CA LEU A 409 21.17 22.79 9.96
C LEU A 409 22.60 22.25 9.85
N ARG A 410 22.92 21.56 8.75
CA ARG A 410 24.28 21.08 8.47
C ARG A 410 25.26 22.25 8.39
N ASP A 411 24.89 23.30 7.65
CA ASP A 411 25.69 24.53 7.52
C ASP A 411 25.80 25.30 8.84
N ALA A 412 24.87 25.11 9.78
CA ALA A 412 24.98 25.60 11.16
C ALA A 412 25.98 24.79 12.02
N GLY A 413 26.61 23.75 11.47
CA GLY A 413 27.56 22.89 12.17
C GLY A 413 26.91 21.81 13.04
N LEU A 414 25.65 21.43 12.75
CA LEU A 414 24.96 20.33 13.42
C LEU A 414 25.16 19.01 12.68
N LYS A 415 25.18 17.89 13.41
CA LYS A 415 25.24 16.54 12.82
C LYS A 415 23.83 16.08 12.45
N VAL A 416 23.49 16.24 11.18
CA VAL A 416 22.14 16.00 10.65
C VAL A 416 22.09 14.69 9.86
N ASN A 417 21.00 13.94 10.00
CA ASN A 417 20.64 12.78 9.17
C ASN A 417 19.15 12.82 8.82
N ILE A 418 18.73 11.98 7.87
CA ILE A 418 17.32 11.74 7.60
C ILE A 418 16.85 10.44 8.26
N VAL A 419 15.56 10.39 8.58
CA VAL A 419 14.87 9.16 9.02
C VAL A 419 13.69 8.95 8.08
N VAL A 420 13.78 7.92 7.25
CA VAL A 420 12.76 7.60 6.23
C VAL A 420 11.67 6.73 6.85
N LEU A 421 10.43 6.91 6.40
CA LEU A 421 9.27 6.24 6.95
C LEU A 421 8.12 6.12 5.96
N ARG A 422 7.11 5.34 6.36
CA ARG A 422 5.81 5.23 5.72
C ARG A 422 4.76 5.89 6.60
N GLN A 423 3.93 6.77 6.04
CA GLN A 423 2.86 7.42 6.79
C GLN A 423 1.83 6.41 7.31
N ARG A 424 1.26 6.65 8.51
CA ARG A 424 0.33 5.71 9.17
C ARG A 424 -0.89 5.35 8.33
N ASP A 425 -1.46 6.32 7.60
CA ASP A 425 -2.60 6.12 6.72
C ASP A 425 -2.28 5.24 5.51
N LEU A 426 -1.00 5.14 5.15
CA LEU A 426 -0.51 4.28 4.08
C LEU A 426 -0.04 2.91 4.58
N GLY A 427 0.14 2.72 5.90
CA GLY A 427 0.58 1.48 6.52
C GLY A 427 1.92 1.63 7.26
N ALA A 428 2.46 0.52 7.77
CA ALA A 428 3.79 0.46 8.36
C ALA A 428 4.83 -0.07 7.35
N LEU A 429 6.11 0.14 7.69
CA LEU A 429 7.20 -0.56 7.01
C LEU A 429 7.14 -2.06 7.36
N PRO A 430 7.30 -2.96 6.37
CA PRO A 430 7.37 -4.40 6.58
C PRO A 430 8.41 -4.80 7.63
N MET A 431 8.08 -5.86 8.37
CA MET A 431 8.91 -6.37 9.46
C MET A 431 10.06 -7.24 8.95
N ASN A 432 9.80 -8.03 7.91
CA ASN A 432 10.62 -9.16 7.49
C ASN A 432 11.51 -8.87 6.28
N PHE A 433 11.32 -7.73 5.60
CA PHE A 433 12.14 -7.38 4.45
C PHE A 433 12.37 -5.85 4.34
N PRO A 434 13.49 -5.43 3.75
CA PRO A 434 13.73 -4.04 3.40
C PRO A 434 12.87 -3.64 2.21
N THR A 435 12.50 -2.36 2.16
CA THR A 435 11.69 -1.83 1.08
C THR A 435 12.07 -0.38 0.83
N ILE A 436 12.23 -0.08 -0.44
CA ILE A 436 12.27 1.29 -0.92
C ILE A 436 10.84 1.68 -1.33
N SER A 437 10.07 0.79 -1.97
CA SER A 437 8.72 1.11 -2.48
C SER A 437 7.68 1.48 -1.41
N LYS A 438 7.90 1.16 -0.14
CA LYS A 438 6.96 1.54 0.92
C LYS A 438 7.41 2.80 1.67
N LEU A 439 8.56 3.39 1.36
CA LEU A 439 8.97 4.68 1.89
C LEU A 439 8.18 5.79 1.21
N THR A 440 7.56 6.66 2.02
CA THR A 440 6.67 7.72 1.51
C THR A 440 7.17 9.11 1.85
N THR A 441 7.99 9.23 2.89
CA THR A 441 8.57 10.51 3.30
C THR A 441 9.77 10.32 4.23
N TYR A 442 10.38 11.43 4.66
CA TYR A 442 11.44 11.46 5.65
C TYR A 442 11.30 12.66 6.59
N ILE A 443 11.83 12.51 7.81
CA ILE A 443 12.03 13.60 8.77
C ILE A 443 13.52 13.86 8.97
N VAL A 444 13.84 15.03 9.52
CA VAL A 444 15.22 15.41 9.86
C VAL A 444 15.53 15.01 11.29
N SER A 445 16.71 14.45 11.51
CA SER A 445 17.23 14.13 12.85
C SER A 445 18.58 14.80 13.10
N ILE A 446 18.79 15.25 14.34
CA ILE A 446 20.04 15.86 14.79
C ILE A 446 20.58 15.03 15.95
N LYS A 447 21.82 14.55 15.82
CA LYS A 447 22.51 13.88 16.92
C LYS A 447 23.22 14.91 17.78
N THR A 448 22.68 15.19 18.96
CA THR A 448 23.29 16.11 19.93
C THR A 448 24.31 15.39 20.81
N ARG A 449 25.27 16.13 21.37
CA ARG A 449 26.29 15.57 22.28
C ARG A 449 25.70 15.15 23.64
N ASN A 450 24.71 15.89 24.13
CA ASN A 450 24.24 15.79 25.52
C ASN A 450 22.77 15.38 25.69
N ALA A 451 21.96 15.39 24.64
CA ALA A 451 20.50 15.21 24.73
C ALA A 451 19.95 14.10 23.80
N GLY A 452 20.81 13.26 23.24
CA GLY A 452 20.42 12.22 22.30
C GLY A 452 20.00 12.79 20.94
N THR A 453 19.07 12.10 20.28
CA THR A 453 18.56 12.45 18.95
C THR A 453 17.37 13.41 19.07
N VAL A 454 17.43 14.51 18.34
CA VAL A 454 16.31 15.46 18.16
C VAL A 454 15.69 15.23 16.79
N TYR A 455 14.37 15.18 16.71
CA TYR A 455 13.60 14.99 15.49
C TYR A 455 12.85 16.27 15.11
N ILE A 456 12.83 16.60 13.82
CA ILE A 456 12.23 17.81 13.28
C ILE A 456 11.60 17.47 11.93
N ASP A 457 10.40 17.98 11.69
CA ASP A 457 9.73 17.89 10.40
C ASP A 457 8.96 19.19 10.11
N ALA A 458 8.94 19.61 8.85
CA ALA A 458 8.27 20.82 8.37
C ALA A 458 6.75 20.83 8.56
N SER A 459 6.10 19.66 8.61
CA SER A 459 4.68 19.52 8.90
C SER A 459 4.35 19.60 10.39
N SER A 460 5.36 19.77 11.26
CA SER A 460 5.18 19.93 12.70
C SER A 460 4.65 21.33 13.04
N PRO A 461 3.60 21.45 13.88
CA PRO A 461 3.08 22.75 14.27
C PRO A 461 4.14 23.65 14.91
N GLU A 462 4.23 24.88 14.40
CA GLU A 462 5.20 25.91 14.81
C GLU A 462 6.68 25.47 14.71
N GLY A 463 6.99 24.37 14.03
CA GLY A 463 8.36 23.87 13.90
C GLY A 463 9.01 23.43 15.21
N LYS A 464 8.22 23.01 16.19
CA LYS A 464 8.71 22.59 17.51
C LYS A 464 9.56 21.32 17.41
N LEU A 465 10.71 21.33 18.09
CA LEU A 465 11.58 20.17 18.21
C LEU A 465 10.84 19.01 18.90
N ASN A 466 11.10 17.78 18.46
CA ASN A 466 10.50 16.55 19.01
C ASN A 466 8.97 16.58 19.10
N THR A 467 8.33 17.24 18.15
CA THR A 467 6.88 17.26 17.98
C THR A 467 6.62 16.85 16.53
N LEU A 468 5.77 15.85 16.29
CA LEU A 468 5.41 15.43 14.94
C LEU A 468 3.89 15.31 14.83
N PRO A 469 3.29 15.55 13.65
CA PRO A 469 1.90 15.19 13.42
C PRO A 469 1.70 13.68 13.61
N GLU A 470 0.49 13.30 14.01
CA GLU A 470 0.10 11.92 14.28
C GLU A 470 0.48 10.97 13.12
N LEU A 471 0.34 11.46 11.89
CA LEU A 471 0.64 10.73 10.66
C LEU A 471 2.08 10.22 10.53
N LEU A 472 3.03 10.90 11.18
CA LEU A 472 4.46 10.54 11.17
C LEU A 472 4.89 9.81 12.46
N GLN A 473 4.00 9.67 13.45
CA GLN A 473 4.27 8.94 14.70
C GLN A 473 4.14 7.43 14.47
N VAL A 474 5.18 6.85 13.87
CA VAL A 474 5.26 5.43 13.55
C VAL A 474 6.12 4.68 14.57
N GLU A 475 5.82 3.39 14.75
CA GLU A 475 6.63 2.52 15.62
C GLU A 475 7.99 2.16 14.99
N ARG A 476 8.07 2.24 13.66
CA ARG A 476 9.20 1.77 12.86
C ARG A 476 9.53 2.76 11.76
N ALA A 477 10.55 3.58 12.00
CA ALA A 477 11.18 4.46 11.01
C ALA A 477 12.66 4.11 10.87
N HIS A 478 13.20 4.21 9.66
CA HIS A 478 14.57 3.79 9.33
C HIS A 478 15.53 4.99 9.31
N PRO A 479 16.52 5.07 10.23
CA PRO A 479 17.55 6.09 10.18
C PRO A 479 18.58 5.76 9.09
N VAL A 480 18.67 6.61 8.06
CA VAL A 480 19.58 6.37 6.92
C VAL A 480 21.03 6.58 7.32
N GLY A 481 21.93 5.72 6.84
CA GLY A 481 23.38 5.81 7.06
C GLY A 481 23.84 5.24 8.41
N TYR A 482 22.95 4.54 9.11
CA TYR A 482 23.29 3.72 10.27
C TYR A 482 23.35 2.24 9.84
N PRO A 483 24.24 1.42 10.43
CA PRO A 483 24.27 -0.02 10.13
C PRO A 483 22.90 -0.65 10.42
N SER A 484 22.47 -1.68 9.68
CA SER A 484 21.16 -2.36 9.89
C SER A 484 20.99 -2.98 11.28
N THR A 485 22.09 -3.16 12.02
CA THR A 485 22.09 -3.58 13.41
C THR A 485 21.63 -2.48 14.38
N ALA A 486 21.52 -1.23 13.92
CA ALA A 486 20.97 -0.13 14.68
C ALA A 486 19.46 -0.33 14.89
N PRO A 487 18.93 0.01 16.09
CA PRO A 487 17.51 -0.12 16.34
C PRO A 487 16.71 0.87 15.49
N TRP A 488 15.56 0.40 15.02
CA TRP A 488 14.50 1.23 14.46
C TRP A 488 14.20 2.44 15.34
N SER A 489 13.94 3.60 14.71
CA SER A 489 13.41 4.75 15.45
C SER A 489 11.92 4.57 15.68
N ASN A 490 11.53 4.39 16.94
CA ASN A 490 10.13 4.43 17.35
C ASN A 490 9.73 5.88 17.63
N LEU A 491 9.10 6.51 16.65
CA LEU A 491 8.74 7.92 16.70
C LEU A 491 7.58 8.19 17.66
N GLN A 492 6.67 7.24 17.88
CA GLN A 492 5.62 7.37 18.91
C GLN A 492 6.19 7.57 20.32
N LYS A 493 7.34 6.96 20.61
CA LYS A 493 8.03 7.11 21.91
C LYS A 493 8.99 8.28 21.94
N ALA A 494 9.56 8.64 20.79
CA ALA A 494 10.61 9.64 20.69
C ALA A 494 10.10 11.08 20.62
N VAL A 495 8.84 11.30 20.22
CA VAL A 495 8.27 12.64 20.02
C VAL A 495 6.97 12.82 20.80
N ARG A 496 6.59 14.08 21.02
CA ARG A 496 5.30 14.45 21.60
C ARG A 496 4.26 14.63 20.49
N PRO A 497 2.97 14.31 20.74
CA PRO A 497 1.93 14.64 19.80
C PRO A 497 1.78 16.16 19.69
N ALA A 498 1.65 16.63 18.45
CA ALA A 498 1.28 18.00 18.20
C ALA A 498 -0.17 18.21 18.68
N LYS A 499 -0.36 19.06 19.69
CA LYS A 499 -1.69 19.43 20.20
C LYS A 499 -2.27 20.58 19.41
#